data_AF-A0A3D2K0N5-F1
#
_entry.id   AF-A0A3D2K0N5-F1
#
_cell.length_a   1.000
_cell.length_b   1.000
_cell.length_c   1.000
_cell.angle_alpha   90.00
_cell.angle_beta   90.00
_cell.angle_gamma   90.00
#
_symmetry.space_group_name_H-M   'P 1'
#
loop_
_entity.id
_entity.type
_entity.pdbx_description
1 polymer ?
#
loop_
_entity_poly.entity_id
_entity_poly.type
_entity_poly.pdbx_seq_one_letter_code
_entity_poly.pdbx_strand_id
1 'polypeptide(L)'
;MAYMHIGKDFVPPDVPGKVTGRIKYAEDYTRDGMVYSRLLTSPIPHARVLDIDASEALAMDGVFGILTADDVYPDGEPQSTGLKILTNEPTLVGEPILALAAIDEKTAETAISRINVTFERLPFVLDPLDSLAEGGPNGYPGDNNTFVFRQGFATEKWTEDQVASFRAGNEPTAEAQQTWSLGDLEAGFAASEFVYETTFTTAGYPHHSMEPRSAMAYWEDGKLYLHGTSQSLTALADGMAPIIGVPKEDIVFINAATGGGFGQRARAGSIPSMAIPAKLSQKINRPVMMRITREEEFTIGGARQGFQGWVKVGFKPDGVMSACDIYIISDNGGKGGGGDASSAADCIDVLYQPDALRF
;
A
#
# COMPACT_ATOMS: atom_id res chain seq x y z
N MET A 1 -21.69 26.26 30.27
CA MET A 1 -20.39 26.74 29.76
C MET A 1 -19.87 25.75 28.73
N ALA A 2 -20.01 26.02 27.43
CA ALA A 2 -19.79 25.04 26.36
C ALA A 2 -18.36 25.01 25.77
N TYR A 3 -17.40 25.73 26.37
CA TYR A 3 -16.06 25.95 25.79
C TYR A 3 -14.92 25.59 26.75
N MET A 4 -15.03 24.46 27.46
CA MET A 4 -14.07 24.12 28.51
C MET A 4 -12.63 23.98 27.99
N HIS A 5 -12.44 23.52 26.73
CA HIS A 5 -11.13 23.15 26.18
C HIS A 5 -10.80 23.73 24.80
N ILE A 6 -11.70 24.49 24.15
CA ILE A 6 -11.39 25.09 22.84
C ILE A 6 -10.32 26.18 23.01
N GLY A 7 -9.21 26.07 22.28
CA GLY A 7 -8.10 27.04 22.30
C GLY A 7 -7.23 27.00 23.56
N LYS A 8 -7.32 25.92 24.35
CA LYS A 8 -6.54 25.77 25.59
C LYS A 8 -5.74 24.48 25.57
N ASP A 9 -4.55 24.53 26.15
CA ASP A 9 -3.79 23.32 26.45
C ASP A 9 -4.57 22.44 27.42
N PHE A 10 -4.66 21.16 27.11
CA PHE A 10 -5.19 20.13 27.98
C PHE A 10 -4.34 18.88 27.83
N VAL A 11 -4.37 18.01 28.83
CA VAL A 11 -3.73 16.70 28.74
C VAL A 11 -4.72 15.74 28.06
N PRO A 12 -4.40 15.21 26.86
CA PRO A 12 -5.25 14.23 26.22
C PRO A 12 -5.45 12.98 27.10
N PRO A 13 -6.64 12.36 27.11
CA PRO A 13 -6.95 11.25 28.01
C PRO A 13 -6.03 10.03 27.91
N ASP A 14 -5.34 9.86 26.77
CA ASP A 14 -4.44 8.74 26.49
C ASP A 14 -2.98 9.00 26.94
N VAL A 15 -2.59 10.25 27.21
CA VAL A 15 -1.24 10.62 27.64
C VAL A 15 -0.81 9.90 28.93
N PRO A 16 -1.63 9.84 30.00
CA PRO A 16 -1.24 9.09 31.20
C PRO A 16 -0.90 7.63 30.92
N GLY A 17 -1.64 6.97 30.01
CA GLY A 17 -1.35 5.60 29.59
C GLY A 17 -0.02 5.48 28.85
N LYS A 18 0.27 6.44 27.95
CA LYS A 18 1.51 6.47 27.16
C LYS A 18 2.75 6.66 28.02
N VAL A 19 2.75 7.62 28.95
CA VAL A 19 3.93 7.96 29.76
C VAL A 19 4.19 6.98 30.91
N THR A 20 3.21 6.12 31.23
CA THR A 20 3.36 5.09 32.27
C THR A 20 3.58 3.69 31.71
N GLY A 21 3.56 3.52 30.38
CA GLY A 21 3.62 2.20 29.74
C GLY A 21 2.37 1.34 29.95
N ARG A 22 1.25 1.93 30.37
CA ARG A 22 -0.02 1.22 30.62
C ARG A 22 -0.92 1.13 29.40
N ILE A 23 -0.71 2.02 28.42
CA ILE A 23 -1.43 1.95 27.16
C ILE A 23 -1.00 0.69 26.39
N LYS A 24 -1.94 0.03 25.74
CA LYS A 24 -1.72 -1.24 25.04
C LYS A 24 -1.73 -1.04 23.53
N TYR A 25 -0.65 -1.47 22.88
CA TYR A 25 -0.53 -1.63 21.44
C TYR A 25 -0.94 -3.05 21.05
N ALA A 26 -1.08 -3.34 19.75
CA ALA A 26 -1.57 -4.64 19.28
C ALA A 26 -0.70 -5.80 19.79
N GLU A 27 0.63 -5.60 19.85
CA GLU A 27 1.59 -6.60 20.28
C GLU A 27 1.61 -6.87 21.80
N ASP A 28 0.93 -6.05 22.60
CA ASP A 28 0.85 -6.21 24.05
C ASP A 28 -0.28 -7.15 24.50
N TYR A 29 -1.12 -7.59 23.56
CA TYR A 29 -2.22 -8.52 23.80
C TYR A 29 -1.75 -9.96 23.65
N THR A 30 -2.18 -10.81 24.58
CA THR A 30 -1.85 -12.24 24.60
C THR A 30 -3.12 -13.08 24.80
N ARG A 31 -3.11 -14.30 24.30
CA ARG A 31 -4.17 -15.29 24.52
C ARG A 31 -3.54 -16.65 24.81
N ASP A 32 -4.24 -17.50 25.55
CA ASP A 32 -3.74 -18.84 25.88
C ASP A 32 -3.51 -19.64 24.59
N GLY A 33 -2.36 -20.30 24.50
CA GLY A 33 -1.97 -21.06 23.32
C GLY A 33 -1.60 -20.21 22.10
N MET A 34 -1.37 -18.91 22.27
CA MET A 34 -0.90 -18.02 21.20
C MET A 34 0.44 -18.48 20.61
N VAL A 35 0.54 -18.36 19.29
CA VAL A 35 1.73 -18.66 18.49
C VAL A 35 2.15 -17.43 17.69
N TYR A 36 3.36 -17.45 17.14
CA TYR A 36 3.95 -16.33 16.40
C TYR A 36 4.05 -16.66 14.92
N SER A 37 3.71 -15.68 14.09
CA SER A 37 3.79 -15.79 12.64
C SER A 37 5.03 -15.10 12.08
N ARG A 38 5.64 -15.73 11.07
CA ARG A 38 6.72 -15.16 10.28
C ARG A 38 6.45 -15.29 8.79
N LEU A 39 6.88 -14.31 8.01
CA LEU A 39 6.60 -14.24 6.58
C LEU A 39 7.79 -14.74 5.77
N LEU A 40 7.53 -15.54 4.74
CA LEU A 40 8.48 -15.77 3.68
C LEU A 40 8.13 -14.80 2.56
N THR A 41 9.02 -13.84 2.32
CA THR A 41 8.83 -12.80 1.31
C THR A 41 9.68 -13.06 0.08
N SER A 42 9.22 -12.58 -1.09
CA SER A 42 9.96 -12.73 -2.34
C SER A 42 11.34 -12.07 -2.28
N PRO A 43 12.43 -12.77 -2.62
CA PRO A 43 13.74 -12.16 -2.83
C PRO A 43 13.91 -11.65 -4.27
N ILE A 44 12.90 -11.80 -5.13
CA ILE A 44 12.96 -11.50 -6.57
C ILE A 44 11.96 -10.37 -6.90
N PRO A 45 12.34 -9.35 -7.69
CA PRO A 45 11.45 -8.25 -8.05
C PRO A 45 10.21 -8.67 -8.81
N HIS A 46 10.29 -9.66 -9.69
CA HIS A 46 9.13 -10.24 -10.35
C HIS A 46 9.39 -11.72 -10.64
N ALA A 47 8.50 -12.59 -10.16
CA ALA A 47 8.63 -14.02 -10.36
C ALA A 47 7.27 -14.70 -10.27
N ARG A 48 7.19 -15.90 -10.85
CA ARG A 48 6.14 -16.87 -10.55
C ARG A 48 6.68 -17.94 -9.60
N VAL A 49 5.94 -18.22 -8.54
CA VAL A 49 6.18 -19.32 -7.62
C VAL A 49 5.67 -20.59 -8.27
N LEU A 50 6.58 -21.52 -8.56
CA LEU A 50 6.26 -22.79 -9.22
C LEU A 50 5.99 -23.90 -8.19
N ASP A 51 6.72 -23.89 -7.08
CA ASP A 51 6.65 -24.92 -6.05
C ASP A 51 7.14 -24.38 -4.70
N ILE A 52 6.53 -24.86 -3.61
CA ILE A 52 6.92 -24.57 -2.23
C ILE A 52 7.09 -25.91 -1.49
N ASP A 53 8.32 -26.27 -1.17
CA ASP A 53 8.62 -27.40 -0.29
C ASP A 53 8.84 -26.89 1.14
N ALA A 54 7.82 -27.07 1.97
CA ALA A 54 7.85 -26.76 3.40
C ALA A 54 7.94 -28.01 4.29
N SER A 55 8.28 -29.18 3.72
CA SER A 55 8.23 -30.46 4.45
C SER A 55 9.17 -30.49 5.67
N GLU A 56 10.40 -29.99 5.55
CA GLU A 56 11.35 -29.89 6.66
C GLU A 56 10.84 -28.94 7.75
N ALA A 57 10.32 -27.76 7.36
CA ALA A 57 9.77 -26.78 8.28
C ALA A 57 8.55 -27.32 9.05
N LEU A 58 7.63 -28.00 8.37
CA LEU A 58 6.43 -28.58 8.99
C LEU A 58 6.73 -29.77 9.91
N ALA A 59 7.88 -30.43 9.72
CA ALA A 59 8.32 -31.52 10.59
C ALA A 59 9.00 -31.04 11.89
N MET A 60 9.29 -29.73 12.02
CA MET A 60 9.96 -29.19 13.20
C MET A 60 9.03 -29.10 14.41
N ASP A 61 9.54 -29.52 15.56
CA ASP A 61 8.83 -29.36 16.84
C ASP A 61 8.50 -27.89 17.10
N GLY A 62 7.23 -27.62 17.43
CA GLY A 62 6.74 -26.28 17.71
C GLY A 62 6.26 -25.49 16.50
N VAL A 63 6.30 -26.06 15.29
CA VAL A 63 5.62 -25.50 14.10
C VAL A 63 4.19 -26.01 14.03
N PHE A 64 3.22 -25.12 13.78
CA PHE A 64 1.79 -25.46 13.77
C PHE A 64 1.16 -25.43 12.37
N GLY A 65 1.83 -24.82 11.39
CA GLY A 65 1.37 -24.80 10.02
C GLY A 65 1.85 -23.59 9.24
N ILE A 66 1.50 -23.59 7.96
CA ILE A 66 1.74 -22.50 7.02
C ILE A 66 0.42 -22.04 6.39
N LEU A 67 0.40 -20.80 5.91
CA LEU A 67 -0.64 -20.21 5.08
C LEU A 67 0.02 -19.77 3.77
N THR A 68 -0.47 -20.30 2.64
CA THR A 68 -0.03 -19.95 1.28
C THR A 68 -1.06 -19.06 0.58
N ALA A 69 -0.73 -18.53 -0.59
CA ALA A 69 -1.69 -17.79 -1.42
C ALA A 69 -2.93 -18.66 -1.77
N ASP A 70 -2.73 -19.94 -2.07
CA ASP A 70 -3.82 -20.87 -2.44
C ASP A 70 -4.77 -21.15 -1.27
N ASP A 71 -4.30 -21.10 -0.02
CA ASP A 71 -5.16 -21.21 1.15
C ASP A 71 -6.09 -19.99 1.31
N VAL A 72 -5.61 -18.82 0.87
CA VAL A 72 -6.36 -17.56 0.96
C VAL A 72 -7.28 -17.39 -0.23
N TYR A 73 -6.83 -17.80 -1.42
CA TYR A 73 -7.48 -17.57 -2.70
C TYR A 73 -7.65 -18.89 -3.47
N PRO A 74 -8.47 -19.84 -2.98
CA PRO A 74 -8.64 -21.15 -3.61
C PRO A 74 -9.23 -21.07 -5.02
N ASP A 75 -9.97 -19.99 -5.31
CA ASP A 75 -10.57 -19.72 -6.63
C ASP A 75 -9.69 -18.80 -7.52
N GLY A 76 -8.45 -18.53 -7.10
CA GLY A 76 -7.50 -17.67 -7.79
C GLY A 76 -7.38 -16.26 -7.19
N GLU A 77 -6.19 -15.68 -7.35
CA GLU A 77 -5.87 -14.37 -6.76
C GLU A 77 -6.70 -13.23 -7.34
N PRO A 78 -7.07 -12.22 -6.52
CA PRO A 78 -7.81 -11.06 -6.99
C PRO A 78 -6.97 -10.25 -7.98
N GLN A 79 -7.52 -10.04 -9.18
CA GLN A 79 -6.83 -9.35 -10.28
C GLN A 79 -7.13 -7.85 -10.35
N SER A 80 -8.20 -7.35 -9.72
CA SER A 80 -8.69 -5.98 -9.97
C SER A 80 -8.30 -4.94 -8.93
N THR A 81 -7.96 -5.34 -7.70
CA THR A 81 -7.89 -4.40 -6.57
C THR A 81 -6.49 -4.12 -6.05
N GLY A 82 -5.45 -4.76 -6.62
CA GLY A 82 -4.05 -4.71 -6.13
C GLY A 82 -3.84 -5.25 -4.71
N LEU A 83 -4.92 -5.47 -3.97
CA LEU A 83 -4.92 -5.88 -2.58
C LEU A 83 -4.85 -7.40 -2.47
N LYS A 84 -3.61 -7.89 -2.35
CA LYS A 84 -3.29 -9.28 -2.04
C LYS A 84 -2.54 -9.34 -0.70
N ILE A 85 -2.81 -10.36 0.10
CA ILE A 85 -2.14 -10.55 1.39
C ILE A 85 -0.99 -11.54 1.31
N LEU A 86 -1.06 -12.48 0.36
CA LEU A 86 -0.05 -13.45 -0.05
C LEU A 86 -0.16 -13.63 -1.57
N THR A 87 0.90 -14.04 -2.27
CA THR A 87 0.84 -14.26 -3.73
C THR A 87 1.82 -15.31 -4.24
N ASN A 88 1.44 -15.96 -5.34
CA ASN A 88 2.26 -16.83 -6.17
C ASN A 88 2.91 -16.09 -7.35
N GLU A 89 2.63 -14.81 -7.57
CA GLU A 89 3.30 -13.98 -8.60
C GLU A 89 3.73 -12.64 -7.99
N PRO A 90 4.73 -12.63 -7.08
CA PRO A 90 5.22 -11.39 -6.48
C PRO A 90 5.79 -10.43 -7.52
N THR A 91 5.47 -9.14 -7.38
CA THR A 91 5.88 -8.03 -8.27
C THR A 91 6.81 -7.03 -7.59
N LEU A 92 7.27 -7.34 -6.38
CA LEU A 92 8.34 -6.61 -5.70
C LEU A 92 9.12 -7.51 -4.73
N VAL A 93 10.37 -7.11 -4.47
CA VAL A 93 11.17 -7.71 -3.40
C VAL A 93 10.53 -7.39 -2.05
N GLY A 94 10.36 -8.40 -1.20
CA GLY A 94 9.72 -8.26 0.11
C GLY A 94 8.20 -8.46 0.08
N GLU A 95 7.61 -8.86 -1.06
CA GLU A 95 6.20 -9.22 -1.14
C GLU A 95 5.93 -10.58 -0.46
N PRO A 96 4.96 -10.69 0.46
CA PRO A 96 4.65 -11.95 1.14
C PRO A 96 4.19 -13.06 0.19
N ILE A 97 4.83 -14.23 0.26
CA ILE A 97 4.47 -15.45 -0.49
C ILE A 97 3.74 -16.43 0.43
N LEU A 98 4.25 -16.63 1.64
CA LEU A 98 3.61 -17.47 2.66
C LEU A 98 3.84 -16.91 4.07
N ALA A 99 3.03 -17.40 5.01
CA ALA A 99 3.22 -17.16 6.44
C ALA A 99 3.32 -18.50 7.19
N LEU A 100 4.25 -18.62 8.13
CA LEU A 100 4.43 -19.79 9.00
C LEU A 100 4.07 -19.42 10.44
N ALA A 101 3.47 -20.34 11.20
CA ALA A 101 3.18 -20.18 12.63
C ALA A 101 3.99 -21.16 13.49
N ALA A 102 4.63 -20.67 14.55
CA ALA A 102 5.36 -21.48 15.52
C ALA A 102 5.21 -20.99 16.98
N ILE A 103 5.61 -21.82 17.94
CA ILE A 103 5.50 -21.53 19.40
C ILE A 103 6.15 -20.21 19.84
N ASP A 104 7.21 -19.78 19.16
CA ASP A 104 7.93 -18.54 19.42
C ASP A 104 8.56 -18.01 18.12
N GLU A 105 8.97 -16.74 18.14
CA GLU A 105 9.55 -16.05 16.97
C GLU A 105 10.84 -16.73 16.50
N LYS A 106 11.66 -17.27 17.41
CA LYS A 106 12.92 -17.93 17.06
C LYS A 106 12.68 -19.23 16.29
N THR A 107 11.70 -20.02 16.72
CA THR A 107 11.29 -21.26 16.06
C THR A 107 10.69 -20.94 14.70
N ALA A 108 9.85 -19.89 14.61
CA ALA A 108 9.27 -19.45 13.35
C ALA A 108 10.34 -19.02 12.34
N GLU A 109 11.32 -18.21 12.77
CA GLU A 109 12.45 -17.77 11.95
C GLU A 109 13.34 -18.94 11.50
N THR A 110 13.61 -19.89 12.41
CA THR A 110 14.39 -21.08 12.06
C THR A 110 13.64 -21.93 11.03
N ALA A 111 12.33 -22.14 11.22
CA ALA A 111 11.51 -22.95 10.34
C ALA A 111 11.34 -22.33 8.95
N ILE A 112 11.20 -21.01 8.87
CA ILE A 112 11.04 -20.33 7.57
C ILE A 112 12.27 -20.49 6.68
N SER A 113 13.47 -20.54 7.28
CA SER A 113 14.71 -20.81 6.54
C SER A 113 14.83 -22.25 6.00
N ARG A 114 13.93 -23.16 6.40
CA ARG A 114 13.86 -24.55 5.93
C ARG A 114 12.85 -24.74 4.80
N ILE A 115 12.22 -23.67 4.34
CA ILE A 115 11.28 -23.71 3.23
C ILE A 115 12.06 -23.42 1.94
N ASN A 116 11.96 -24.33 0.97
CA ASN A 116 12.51 -24.12 -0.36
C ASN A 116 11.41 -23.65 -1.31
N VAL A 117 11.70 -22.64 -2.11
CA VAL A 117 10.75 -22.12 -3.11
C VAL A 117 11.41 -22.14 -4.47
N THR A 118 10.71 -22.73 -5.44
CA THR A 118 11.12 -22.73 -6.84
C THR A 118 10.46 -21.56 -7.55
N PHE A 119 11.28 -20.72 -8.19
CA PHE A 119 10.82 -19.54 -8.91
C PHE A 119 11.11 -19.63 -10.41
N GLU A 120 10.16 -19.18 -11.22
CA GLU A 120 10.39 -18.68 -12.57
C GLU A 120 10.59 -17.16 -12.49
N ARG A 121 11.76 -16.66 -12.89
CA ARG A 121 12.01 -15.21 -12.93
C ARG A 121 11.26 -14.58 -14.10
N LEU A 122 10.55 -13.49 -13.84
CA LEU A 122 9.83 -12.72 -14.84
C LEU A 122 10.50 -11.37 -15.09
N PRO A 123 10.28 -10.72 -16.25
CA PRO A 123 10.75 -9.36 -16.50
C PRO A 123 10.19 -8.39 -15.46
N PHE A 124 11.01 -7.47 -14.96
CA PHE A 124 10.59 -6.40 -14.05
C PHE A 124 11.05 -5.05 -14.59
N VAL A 125 10.54 -3.99 -13.99
CA VAL A 125 10.84 -2.60 -14.36
C VAL A 125 11.04 -1.75 -13.11
N LEU A 126 11.88 -0.72 -13.22
CA LEU A 126 12.18 0.20 -12.12
C LEU A 126 11.77 1.64 -12.43
N ASP A 127 11.97 2.10 -13.67
CA ASP A 127 11.52 3.42 -14.11
C ASP A 127 10.14 3.27 -14.79
N PRO A 128 9.08 3.97 -14.33
CA PRO A 128 7.77 3.91 -14.97
C PRO A 128 7.82 4.32 -16.45
N LEU A 129 8.75 5.21 -16.87
CA LEU A 129 8.90 5.56 -18.29
C LEU A 129 9.41 4.39 -19.15
N ASP A 130 10.26 3.53 -18.60
CA ASP A 130 10.70 2.31 -19.30
C ASP A 130 9.54 1.31 -19.44
N SER A 131 8.61 1.32 -18.48
CA SER A 131 7.40 0.50 -18.55
C SER A 131 6.38 1.07 -19.55
N LEU A 132 6.30 2.39 -19.69
CA LEU A 132 5.44 3.06 -20.65
C LEU A 132 5.95 2.93 -22.09
N ALA A 133 7.25 2.82 -22.33
CA ALA A 133 7.79 2.68 -23.69
C ALA A 133 7.19 1.46 -24.44
N GLU A 134 6.89 1.62 -25.73
CA GLU A 134 6.54 0.52 -26.62
C GLU A 134 7.56 -0.63 -26.52
N GLY A 135 7.07 -1.87 -26.36
CA GLY A 135 7.93 -3.04 -26.13
C GLY A 135 8.62 -3.09 -24.76
N GLY A 136 8.43 -2.07 -23.92
CA GLY A 136 8.94 -2.02 -22.55
C GLY A 136 8.25 -3.05 -21.64
N PRO A 137 8.94 -3.50 -20.57
CA PRO A 137 8.42 -4.51 -19.64
C PRO A 137 7.16 -4.05 -18.92
N ASN A 138 6.26 -5.00 -18.68
CA ASN A 138 5.06 -4.81 -17.86
C ASN A 138 5.39 -5.12 -16.39
N GLY A 139 5.05 -4.18 -15.50
CA GLY A 139 5.37 -4.26 -14.07
C GLY A 139 4.40 -5.12 -13.24
N TYR A 140 3.31 -5.60 -13.85
CA TYR A 140 2.26 -6.38 -13.18
C TYR A 140 1.94 -7.67 -13.93
N PRO A 141 1.21 -8.62 -13.31
CA PRO A 141 0.77 -9.83 -13.98
C PRO A 141 -0.04 -9.57 -15.25
N GLY A 142 0.14 -10.46 -16.23
CA GLY A 142 -0.47 -10.35 -17.55
C GLY A 142 0.15 -9.21 -18.38
N ASP A 143 -0.68 -8.53 -19.16
CA ASP A 143 -0.22 -7.43 -20.03
C ASP A 143 -0.30 -6.04 -19.36
N ASN A 144 -0.50 -5.99 -18.04
CA ASN A 144 -0.73 -4.74 -17.30
C ASN A 144 0.57 -4.06 -16.90
N ASN A 145 0.63 -2.74 -17.06
CA ASN A 145 1.76 -1.92 -16.62
C ASN A 145 1.35 -0.65 -15.87
N THR A 146 0.05 -0.35 -15.78
CA THR A 146 -0.46 0.78 -15.03
C THR A 146 -1.58 0.37 -14.07
N PHE A 147 -1.81 1.18 -13.05
CA PHE A 147 -2.94 1.06 -12.14
C PHE A 147 -3.65 2.42 -12.10
N VAL A 148 -4.90 2.44 -12.54
CA VAL A 148 -5.73 3.63 -12.56
C VAL A 148 -6.58 3.66 -11.30
N PHE A 149 -6.40 4.70 -10.47
CA PHE A 149 -7.02 4.75 -9.15
C PHE A 149 -8.55 4.63 -9.24
N ARG A 150 -9.12 3.68 -8.48
CA ARG A 150 -10.55 3.28 -8.48
C ARG A 150 -11.06 2.59 -9.76
N GLN A 151 -10.21 2.32 -10.74
CA GLN A 151 -10.57 1.59 -11.96
C GLN A 151 -9.85 0.24 -12.06
N GLY A 152 -8.62 0.14 -11.56
CA GLY A 152 -7.86 -1.11 -11.49
C GLY A 152 -6.63 -1.13 -12.41
N PHE A 153 -6.09 -2.31 -12.66
CA PHE A 153 -4.95 -2.48 -13.57
C PHE A 153 -5.37 -2.31 -15.03
N ALA A 154 -4.47 -1.74 -15.82
CA ALA A 154 -4.63 -1.57 -17.26
C ALA A 154 -3.26 -1.63 -17.98
N THR A 155 -3.33 -1.57 -19.30
CA THR A 155 -2.17 -1.47 -20.20
C THR A 155 -2.14 -0.09 -20.82
N GLU A 156 -0.99 0.57 -20.76
CA GLU A 156 -0.73 1.86 -21.38
C GLU A 156 0.66 1.85 -22.00
N LYS A 157 0.81 2.27 -23.27
CA LYS A 157 2.10 2.34 -23.94
C LYS A 157 2.24 3.62 -24.74
N TRP A 158 3.41 4.21 -24.65
CA TRP A 158 3.81 5.43 -25.32
C TRP A 158 4.78 5.12 -26.45
N THR A 159 4.68 5.88 -27.53
CA THR A 159 5.65 5.80 -28.63
C THR A 159 7.04 6.20 -28.13
N GLU A 160 8.08 5.76 -28.84
CA GLU A 160 9.46 6.16 -28.53
C GLU A 160 9.63 7.69 -28.50
N ASP A 161 8.97 8.40 -29.42
CA ASP A 161 8.98 9.86 -29.50
C ASP A 161 8.31 10.51 -28.28
N GLN A 162 7.20 9.96 -27.78
CA GLN A 162 6.53 10.47 -26.58
C GLN A 162 7.43 10.34 -25.35
N VAL A 163 8.05 9.17 -25.15
CA VAL A 163 8.98 8.94 -24.03
C VAL A 163 10.20 9.85 -24.15
N ALA A 164 10.81 9.94 -25.32
CA ALA A 164 11.98 10.78 -25.55
C ALA A 164 11.66 12.27 -25.34
N SER A 165 10.49 12.72 -25.80
CA SER A 165 10.02 14.10 -25.63
C SER A 165 9.78 14.45 -24.16
N PHE A 166 9.13 13.55 -23.40
CA PHE A 166 8.90 13.74 -21.96
C PHE A 166 10.23 13.79 -21.18
N ARG A 167 11.16 12.87 -21.48
CA ARG A 167 12.51 12.87 -20.88
C ARG A 167 13.31 14.13 -21.22
N ALA A 168 13.06 14.76 -22.38
CA ALA A 168 13.65 16.04 -22.76
C ALA A 168 12.98 17.25 -22.09
N GLY A 169 11.89 17.04 -21.34
CA GLY A 169 11.18 18.06 -20.58
C GLY A 169 10.15 18.86 -21.35
N ASN A 170 9.69 18.34 -22.49
CA ASN A 170 8.66 18.99 -23.29
C ASN A 170 7.25 18.65 -22.79
N GLU A 171 6.27 19.45 -23.22
CA GLU A 171 4.84 19.19 -23.03
C GLU A 171 4.47 17.75 -23.45
N PRO A 172 3.84 16.96 -22.56
CA PRO A 172 3.47 15.58 -22.86
C PRO A 172 2.34 15.53 -23.90
N THR A 173 2.46 14.61 -24.86
CA THR A 173 1.45 14.39 -25.91
C THR A 173 0.71 13.06 -25.76
N ALA A 174 1.06 12.26 -24.76
CA ALA A 174 0.38 11.00 -24.46
C ALA A 174 -0.92 11.24 -23.70
N GLU A 175 -1.95 10.45 -23.97
CA GLU A 175 -3.26 10.57 -23.32
C GLU A 175 -3.16 10.18 -21.83
N ALA A 176 -3.63 11.06 -20.95
CA ALA A 176 -3.67 10.77 -19.52
C ALA A 176 -4.79 9.77 -19.21
N GLN A 177 -4.50 8.78 -18.37
CA GLN A 177 -5.48 7.77 -17.95
C GLN A 177 -6.58 8.35 -17.02
N GLN A 178 -6.29 9.47 -16.38
CA GLN A 178 -7.25 10.26 -15.60
C GLN A 178 -7.00 11.72 -15.90
N THR A 179 -8.06 12.45 -16.22
CA THR A 179 -7.98 13.89 -16.46
C THR A 179 -9.17 14.60 -15.83
N TRP A 180 -8.95 15.82 -15.40
CA TRP A 180 -10.01 16.77 -15.09
C TRP A 180 -9.54 18.19 -15.43
N SER A 181 -10.49 19.07 -15.67
CA SER A 181 -10.18 20.47 -15.97
C SER A 181 -11.19 21.43 -15.38
N LEU A 182 -10.72 22.66 -15.19
CA LEU A 182 -11.46 23.84 -14.78
C LEU A 182 -11.13 24.97 -15.76
N GLY A 183 -12.14 25.75 -16.15
CA GLY A 183 -11.93 26.94 -16.98
C GLY A 183 -11.48 26.66 -18.42
N ASP A 184 -10.96 27.71 -19.07
CA ASP A 184 -10.43 27.66 -20.43
C ASP A 184 -8.91 27.87 -20.39
N LEU A 185 -8.17 26.78 -20.63
CA LEU A 185 -6.72 26.75 -20.52
C LEU A 185 -6.03 27.66 -21.54
N GLU A 186 -6.54 27.71 -22.78
CA GLU A 186 -5.99 28.56 -23.84
C GLU A 186 -6.18 30.03 -23.49
N ALA A 187 -7.39 30.42 -23.05
CA ALA A 187 -7.67 31.78 -22.60
C ALA A 187 -6.82 32.16 -21.38
N GLY A 188 -6.64 31.24 -20.42
CA GLY A 188 -5.81 31.47 -19.23
C GLY A 188 -4.34 31.71 -19.57
N PHE A 189 -3.75 30.93 -20.48
CA PHE A 189 -2.39 31.17 -20.95
C PHE A 189 -2.28 32.45 -21.78
N ALA A 190 -3.25 32.76 -22.63
CA ALA A 190 -3.29 34.01 -23.39
C ALA A 190 -3.37 35.27 -22.50
N ALA A 191 -3.95 35.14 -21.31
CA ALA A 191 -4.03 36.21 -20.30
C ALA A 191 -2.76 36.34 -19.44
N SER A 192 -1.76 35.47 -19.63
CA SER A 192 -0.53 35.46 -18.82
C SER A 192 0.48 36.49 -19.35
N GLU A 193 1.04 37.31 -18.46
CA GLU A 193 2.23 38.13 -18.77
C GLU A 193 3.51 37.31 -18.67
N PHE A 194 3.54 36.34 -17.76
CA PHE A 194 4.66 35.44 -17.55
C PHE A 194 4.20 33.99 -17.56
N VAL A 195 4.90 33.14 -18.31
CA VAL A 195 4.68 31.69 -18.35
C VAL A 195 5.96 30.99 -17.93
N TYR A 196 5.84 30.07 -16.99
CA TYR A 196 6.91 29.21 -16.54
C TYR A 196 6.57 27.76 -16.83
N GLU A 197 7.49 27.06 -17.49
CA GLU A 197 7.32 25.66 -17.89
C GLU A 197 8.53 24.87 -17.42
N THR A 198 8.31 23.75 -16.74
CA THR A 198 9.39 22.93 -16.20
C THR A 198 8.95 21.49 -15.94
N THR A 199 9.93 20.62 -15.67
CA THR A 199 9.70 19.29 -15.13
C THR A 199 10.08 19.22 -13.67
N PHE A 200 9.50 18.24 -12.96
CA PHE A 200 9.82 17.97 -11.58
C PHE A 200 9.83 16.47 -11.30
N THR A 201 10.59 16.08 -10.28
CA THR A 201 10.57 14.72 -9.77
C THR A 201 10.48 14.73 -8.25
N THR A 202 9.74 13.78 -7.69
CA THR A 202 9.69 13.54 -6.26
C THR A 202 9.96 12.07 -5.99
N ALA A 203 10.81 11.77 -5.02
CA ALA A 203 11.03 10.39 -4.61
C ALA A 203 9.79 9.83 -3.91
N GLY A 204 9.61 8.51 -4.02
CA GLY A 204 8.69 7.78 -3.15
C GLY A 204 9.25 7.70 -1.73
N TYR A 205 8.37 7.82 -0.73
CA TYR A 205 8.79 7.81 0.68
C TYR A 205 7.94 6.82 1.50
N PRO A 206 8.58 5.96 2.30
CA PRO A 206 7.88 5.22 3.33
C PRO A 206 7.44 6.16 4.45
N HIS A 207 6.38 5.79 5.14
CA HIS A 207 5.78 6.60 6.19
C HIS A 207 6.57 6.57 7.52
N HIS A 208 7.27 5.47 7.79
CA HIS A 208 8.16 5.30 8.94
C HIS A 208 7.55 5.66 10.30
N SER A 209 6.33 5.20 10.62
CA SER A 209 5.86 5.28 12.01
C SER A 209 6.79 4.51 12.94
N MET A 210 7.01 5.02 14.16
CA MET A 210 7.96 4.43 15.12
C MET A 210 7.56 3.01 15.54
N GLU A 211 6.26 2.75 15.69
CA GLU A 211 5.72 1.40 15.79
C GLU A 211 5.63 0.79 14.38
N PRO A 212 6.24 -0.37 14.10
CA PRO A 212 5.88 -1.19 12.94
C PRO A 212 4.43 -1.71 13.06
N ARG A 213 3.85 -2.25 11.98
CA ARG A 213 2.53 -2.88 12.06
C ARG A 213 2.63 -4.22 12.75
N SER A 214 1.64 -4.51 13.58
CA SER A 214 1.48 -5.80 14.24
C SER A 214 -0.01 -6.08 14.39
N ALA A 215 -0.37 -7.36 14.40
CA ALA A 215 -1.71 -7.77 14.69
C ALA A 215 -1.74 -9.11 15.41
N MET A 216 -2.67 -9.25 16.35
CA MET A 216 -3.00 -10.49 17.02
C MET A 216 -4.43 -10.87 16.67
N ALA A 217 -4.62 -12.09 16.17
CA ALA A 217 -5.92 -12.58 15.75
C ALA A 217 -6.24 -13.93 16.41
N TYR A 218 -7.50 -14.13 16.77
CA TYR A 218 -8.01 -15.42 17.22
C TYR A 218 -9.49 -15.59 16.88
N TRP A 219 -9.96 -16.83 16.95
CA TRP A 219 -11.36 -17.19 16.69
C TRP A 219 -12.03 -17.72 17.95
N GLU A 220 -13.25 -17.26 18.23
CA GLU A 220 -14.06 -17.72 19.35
C GLU A 220 -15.54 -17.63 18.96
N ASP A 221 -16.29 -18.71 19.18
CA ASP A 221 -17.72 -18.83 18.86
C ASP A 221 -18.08 -18.41 17.42
N GLY A 222 -17.22 -18.78 16.46
CA GLY A 222 -17.41 -18.48 15.03
C GLY A 222 -17.03 -17.05 14.62
N LYS A 223 -16.52 -16.23 15.54
CA LYS A 223 -16.14 -14.83 15.28
C LYS A 223 -14.64 -14.64 15.30
N LEU A 224 -14.16 -13.76 14.43
CA LEU A 224 -12.78 -13.27 14.43
C LEU A 224 -12.64 -12.13 15.43
N TYR A 225 -11.70 -12.27 16.37
CA TYR A 225 -11.23 -11.19 17.21
C TYR A 225 -9.86 -10.74 16.72
N LEU A 226 -9.75 -9.46 16.36
CA LEU A 226 -8.56 -8.90 15.72
C LEU A 226 -8.09 -7.66 16.48
N HIS A 227 -6.96 -7.80 17.14
CA HIS A 227 -6.22 -6.69 17.75
C HIS A 227 -5.25 -6.14 16.72
N GLY A 228 -5.46 -4.91 16.31
CA GLY A 228 -4.62 -4.25 15.33
C GLY A 228 -4.76 -2.75 15.42
N THR A 229 -4.33 -2.06 14.39
CA THR A 229 -4.38 -0.61 14.32
C THR A 229 -4.80 -0.18 12.93
N SER A 230 -5.78 0.71 12.85
CA SER A 230 -6.22 1.28 11.60
C SER A 230 -6.61 2.75 11.77
N GLN A 231 -6.27 3.57 10.77
CA GLN A 231 -6.73 4.94 10.63
C GLN A 231 -8.15 5.03 10.04
N SER A 232 -8.72 3.92 9.57
CA SER A 232 -10.09 3.88 9.02
C SER A 232 -10.81 2.57 9.37
N LEU A 233 -11.55 2.59 10.48
CA LEU A 233 -12.22 1.41 11.04
C LEU A 233 -13.23 0.78 10.09
N THR A 234 -14.08 1.60 9.48
CA THR A 234 -15.18 1.12 8.61
C THR A 234 -14.63 0.54 7.30
N ALA A 235 -13.66 1.20 6.70
CA ALA A 235 -13.06 0.77 5.44
C ALA A 235 -12.28 -0.55 5.58
N LEU A 236 -11.74 -0.83 6.77
CA LEU A 236 -11.02 -2.06 7.07
C LEU A 236 -11.93 -3.29 6.92
N ALA A 237 -13.08 -3.30 7.59
CA ALA A 237 -14.00 -4.45 7.60
C ALA A 237 -14.43 -4.85 6.18
N ASP A 238 -14.68 -3.85 5.32
CA ASP A 238 -15.06 -4.06 3.92
C ASP A 238 -13.99 -4.77 3.08
N GLY A 239 -12.71 -4.52 3.37
CA GLY A 239 -11.61 -5.20 2.69
C GLY A 239 -11.24 -6.54 3.32
N MET A 240 -11.43 -6.68 4.63
CA MET A 240 -11.09 -7.89 5.38
C MET A 240 -12.09 -9.03 5.13
N ALA A 241 -13.39 -8.76 5.24
CA ALA A 241 -14.45 -9.77 5.15
C ALA A 241 -14.32 -10.76 3.96
N PRO A 242 -14.13 -10.30 2.70
CA PRO A 242 -13.99 -11.23 1.58
C PRO A 242 -12.70 -12.05 1.62
N ILE A 243 -11.61 -11.50 2.18
CA ILE A 243 -10.33 -12.22 2.33
C ILE A 243 -10.45 -13.29 3.42
N ILE A 244 -11.09 -12.93 4.54
CA ILE A 244 -11.29 -13.85 5.66
C ILE A 244 -12.32 -14.95 5.31
N GLY A 245 -13.32 -14.61 4.51
CA GLY A 245 -14.42 -15.50 4.14
C GLY A 245 -15.56 -15.50 5.17
N VAL A 246 -15.81 -14.38 5.84
CA VAL A 246 -16.88 -14.23 6.85
C VAL A 246 -17.66 -12.92 6.67
N PRO A 247 -18.92 -12.85 7.14
CA PRO A 247 -19.66 -11.58 7.24
C PRO A 247 -18.92 -10.53 8.08
N LYS A 248 -19.14 -9.24 7.79
CA LYS A 248 -18.45 -8.13 8.48
C LYS A 248 -18.79 -8.08 9.97
N GLU A 249 -20.01 -8.47 10.32
CA GLU A 249 -20.54 -8.56 11.68
C GLU A 249 -19.86 -9.63 12.55
N ASP A 250 -19.16 -10.57 11.92
CA ASP A 250 -18.37 -11.60 12.60
C ASP A 250 -16.90 -11.19 12.81
N ILE A 251 -16.53 -9.96 12.44
CA ILE A 251 -15.22 -9.38 12.70
C ILE A 251 -15.31 -8.40 13.86
N VAL A 252 -14.83 -8.83 15.03
CA VAL A 252 -14.63 -7.98 16.21
C VAL A 252 -13.24 -7.34 16.09
N PHE A 253 -13.20 -6.10 15.61
CA PHE A 253 -11.96 -5.34 15.52
C PHE A 253 -11.71 -4.51 16.78
N ILE A 254 -10.59 -4.79 17.46
CA ILE A 254 -10.08 -4.01 18.59
C ILE A 254 -8.98 -3.09 18.05
N ASN A 255 -9.32 -1.82 17.83
CA ASN A 255 -8.35 -0.80 17.45
C ASN A 255 -7.51 -0.42 18.68
N ALA A 256 -6.34 -1.04 18.81
CA ALA A 256 -5.39 -0.77 19.88
C ALA A 256 -4.78 0.64 19.75
N ALA A 257 -4.02 1.06 20.76
CA ALA A 257 -3.22 2.28 20.62
C ALA A 257 -2.28 2.16 19.43
N THR A 258 -2.03 3.30 18.76
CA THR A 258 -1.29 3.35 17.50
C THR A 258 -0.07 4.25 17.65
N GLY A 259 1.12 3.71 17.44
CA GLY A 259 2.41 4.40 17.54
C GLY A 259 2.80 5.13 16.26
N GLY A 260 1.85 5.89 15.71
CA GLY A 260 1.95 6.61 14.45
C GLY A 260 1.42 5.81 13.25
N GLY A 261 1.10 6.53 12.17
CA GLY A 261 0.58 5.92 10.94
C GLY A 261 0.87 6.77 9.71
N PHE A 262 0.59 8.07 9.77
CA PHE A 262 0.93 9.03 8.71
C PHE A 262 0.37 8.69 7.31
N GLY A 263 -0.62 7.78 7.23
CA GLY A 263 -1.17 7.25 5.97
C GLY A 263 -0.98 5.75 5.82
N GLN A 264 0.09 5.16 6.38
CA GLN A 264 0.42 3.74 6.20
C GLN A 264 -0.63 2.80 6.79
N ARG A 265 -1.35 3.25 7.82
CA ARG A 265 -2.41 2.48 8.49
C ARG A 265 -3.80 2.81 7.95
N ALA A 266 -3.88 3.38 6.75
CA ALA A 266 -5.12 3.43 5.97
C ALA A 266 -5.53 2.01 5.49
N ARG A 267 -6.74 1.89 4.91
CA ARG A 267 -7.36 0.62 4.51
C ARG A 267 -6.38 -0.36 3.84
N ALA A 268 -5.89 -0.02 2.65
CA ALA A 268 -5.05 -0.93 1.86
C ALA A 268 -3.72 -1.26 2.56
N GLY A 269 -3.11 -0.30 3.24
CA GLY A 269 -1.83 -0.49 3.93
C GLY A 269 -1.90 -1.37 5.17
N SER A 270 -3.08 -1.51 5.80
CA SER A 270 -3.22 -2.26 7.06
C SER A 270 -3.69 -3.71 6.86
N ILE A 271 -4.42 -3.98 5.78
CA ILE A 271 -5.09 -5.27 5.56
C ILE A 271 -4.09 -6.45 5.53
N PRO A 272 -2.97 -6.43 4.78
CA PRO A 272 -2.03 -7.55 4.80
C PRO A 272 -1.53 -7.89 6.21
N SER A 273 -1.17 -6.87 7.00
CA SER A 273 -0.68 -7.06 8.36
C SER A 273 -1.71 -7.63 9.35
N MET A 274 -3.00 -7.62 9.01
CA MET A 274 -4.09 -8.11 9.86
C MET A 274 -4.75 -9.39 9.33
N ALA A 275 -4.91 -9.50 8.01
CA ALA A 275 -5.58 -10.62 7.39
C ALA A 275 -4.76 -11.90 7.43
N ILE A 276 -3.43 -11.80 7.30
CA ILE A 276 -2.53 -12.95 7.39
C ILE A 276 -2.68 -13.68 8.73
N PRO A 277 -2.48 -13.03 9.90
CA PRO A 277 -2.64 -13.72 11.19
C PRO A 277 -4.08 -14.19 11.41
N ALA A 278 -5.09 -13.48 10.90
CA ALA A 278 -6.48 -13.91 11.01
C ALA A 278 -6.78 -15.20 10.24
N LYS A 279 -6.32 -15.32 8.99
CA LYS A 279 -6.44 -16.53 8.17
C LYS A 279 -5.60 -17.67 8.71
N LEU A 280 -4.37 -17.39 9.13
CA LEU A 280 -3.49 -18.41 9.70
C LEU A 280 -4.08 -18.94 11.00
N SER A 281 -4.59 -18.07 11.87
CA SER A 281 -5.31 -18.43 13.09
C SER A 281 -6.53 -19.31 12.81
N GLN A 282 -7.31 -18.97 11.77
CA GLN A 282 -8.45 -19.76 11.32
C GLN A 282 -8.02 -21.18 10.92
N LYS A 283 -6.94 -21.28 10.13
CA LYS A 283 -6.43 -22.54 9.58
C LYS A 283 -5.89 -23.48 10.66
N ILE A 284 -5.14 -22.95 11.62
CA ILE A 284 -4.47 -23.77 12.66
C ILE A 284 -5.28 -23.88 13.96
N ASN A 285 -6.42 -23.21 14.06
CA ASN A 285 -7.27 -23.14 15.25
C ASN A 285 -6.50 -22.71 16.53
N ARG A 286 -5.72 -21.63 16.43
CA ARG A 286 -4.94 -21.04 17.53
C ARG A 286 -4.87 -19.53 17.41
N PRO A 287 -4.73 -18.77 18.51
CA PRO A 287 -4.38 -17.35 18.44
C PRO A 287 -3.02 -17.14 17.77
N VAL A 288 -2.92 -16.16 16.87
CA VAL A 288 -1.70 -15.86 16.12
C VAL A 288 -1.31 -14.39 16.31
N MET A 289 -0.09 -14.15 16.77
CA MET A 289 0.57 -12.85 16.76
C MET A 289 1.46 -12.74 15.52
N MET A 290 1.35 -11.66 14.76
CA MET A 290 2.29 -11.32 13.70
C MET A 290 2.85 -9.92 13.94
N ARG A 291 4.19 -9.84 13.99
CA ARG A 291 4.94 -8.59 14.08
C ARG A 291 5.70 -8.36 12.79
N ILE A 292 5.39 -7.27 12.11
CA ILE A 292 6.17 -6.81 10.96
C ILE A 292 7.44 -6.16 11.51
N THR A 293 8.59 -6.55 10.98
CA THR A 293 9.87 -5.92 11.30
C THR A 293 9.98 -4.53 10.67
N ARG A 294 10.96 -3.74 11.12
CA ARG A 294 11.26 -2.44 10.49
C ARG A 294 11.65 -2.60 9.01
N GLU A 295 12.29 -3.70 8.63
CA GLU A 295 12.68 -3.97 7.25
C GLU A 295 11.46 -4.28 6.38
N GLU A 296 10.59 -5.19 6.83
CA GLU A 296 9.36 -5.58 6.12
C GLU A 296 8.36 -4.41 5.97
N GLU A 297 8.42 -3.39 6.83
CA GLU A 297 7.58 -2.18 6.71
C GLU A 297 7.76 -1.42 5.39
N PHE A 298 8.90 -1.58 4.71
CA PHE A 298 9.14 -0.93 3.40
C PHE A 298 8.33 -1.57 2.27
N THR A 299 7.97 -2.85 2.37
CA THR A 299 7.45 -3.64 1.26
C THR A 299 6.04 -4.18 1.52
N ILE A 300 5.65 -4.29 2.79
CA ILE A 300 4.30 -4.67 3.20
C ILE A 300 3.49 -3.40 3.39
N GLY A 301 2.35 -3.24 2.73
CA GLY A 301 1.48 -2.05 2.87
C GLY A 301 1.68 -1.03 1.77
N GLY A 302 1.95 0.23 2.14
CA GLY A 302 2.03 1.32 1.17
C GLY A 302 3.04 2.41 1.56
N ALA A 303 3.47 3.14 0.54
CA ALA A 303 4.36 4.29 0.61
C ALA A 303 3.77 5.43 -0.23
N ARG A 304 4.30 6.64 -0.06
CA ARG A 304 4.01 7.75 -0.98
C ARG A 304 4.58 7.41 -2.36
N GLN A 305 3.80 7.64 -3.40
CA GLN A 305 4.21 7.48 -4.78
C GLN A 305 5.33 8.46 -5.16
N GLY A 306 6.27 8.01 -5.98
CA GLY A 306 7.21 8.90 -6.65
C GLY A 306 6.54 9.54 -7.87
N PHE A 307 6.87 10.79 -8.17
CA PHE A 307 6.35 11.48 -9.36
C PHE A 307 7.47 11.79 -10.33
N GLN A 308 7.16 11.62 -11.61
CA GLN A 308 7.84 12.28 -12.71
C GLN A 308 6.80 13.15 -13.42
N GLY A 309 6.96 14.46 -13.36
CA GLY A 309 5.94 15.40 -13.80
C GLY A 309 6.46 16.51 -14.70
N TRP A 310 5.55 17.06 -15.48
CA TRP A 310 5.71 18.30 -16.24
C TRP A 310 4.63 19.28 -15.78
N VAL A 311 4.97 20.57 -15.72
CA VAL A 311 4.04 21.62 -15.34
C VAL A 311 4.31 22.90 -16.11
N LYS A 312 3.22 23.56 -16.53
CA LYS A 312 3.20 24.87 -17.15
C LYS A 312 2.25 25.78 -16.39
N VAL A 313 2.74 26.91 -15.90
CA VAL A 313 1.97 27.87 -15.12
C VAL A 313 2.06 29.25 -15.75
N GLY A 314 0.92 29.92 -15.83
CA GLY A 314 0.77 31.28 -16.32
C GLY A 314 0.40 32.23 -15.19
N PHE A 315 1.02 33.40 -15.17
CA PHE A 315 0.75 34.46 -14.21
C PHE A 315 0.37 35.76 -14.91
N LYS A 316 -0.64 36.42 -14.37
CA LYS A 316 -1.04 37.79 -14.73
C LYS A 316 -0.03 38.82 -14.21
N PRO A 317 -0.11 40.09 -14.68
CA PRO A 317 0.73 41.19 -14.19
C PRO A 317 0.70 41.40 -12.66
N ASP A 318 -0.43 41.09 -12.03
CA ASP A 318 -0.64 41.23 -10.58
C ASP A 318 -0.17 40.00 -9.77
N GLY A 319 0.39 38.99 -10.43
CA GLY A 319 0.90 37.77 -9.82
C GLY A 319 -0.16 36.69 -9.58
N VAL A 320 -1.43 36.92 -9.96
CA VAL A 320 -2.47 35.88 -9.92
C VAL A 320 -2.18 34.82 -10.96
N MET A 321 -2.30 33.54 -10.58
CA MET A 321 -2.18 32.42 -11.51
C MET A 321 -3.40 32.41 -12.45
N SER A 322 -3.18 32.56 -13.75
CA SER A 322 -4.26 32.52 -14.76
C SER A 322 -4.49 31.11 -15.29
N ALA A 323 -3.43 30.32 -15.47
CA ALA A 323 -3.51 28.97 -15.99
C ALA A 323 -2.50 28.04 -15.31
N CYS A 324 -2.89 26.79 -15.11
CA CYS A 324 -1.98 25.71 -14.76
C CYS A 324 -2.30 24.46 -15.58
N ASP A 325 -1.28 23.89 -16.20
CA ASP A 325 -1.37 22.61 -16.90
C ASP A 325 -0.32 21.69 -16.31
N ILE A 326 -0.75 20.55 -15.77
CA ILE A 326 0.13 19.65 -15.04
C ILE A 326 -0.11 18.22 -15.48
N TYR A 327 0.96 17.48 -15.73
CA TYR A 327 0.91 16.07 -16.12
C TYR A 327 1.84 15.29 -15.22
N ILE A 328 1.35 14.18 -14.65
CA ILE A 328 2.12 13.41 -13.66
C ILE A 328 2.08 11.93 -14.01
N ILE A 329 3.27 11.35 -14.14
CA ILE A 329 3.48 9.91 -14.10
C ILE A 329 3.75 9.52 -12.65
N SER A 330 2.86 8.70 -12.09
CA SER A 330 2.96 8.20 -10.73
C SER A 330 3.58 6.80 -10.72
N ASP A 331 4.70 6.67 -10.00
CA ASP A 331 5.27 5.36 -9.68
C ASP A 331 4.42 4.69 -8.59
N ASN A 332 3.59 3.74 -9.02
CA ASN A 332 2.64 3.01 -8.20
C ASN A 332 3.24 1.76 -7.53
N GLY A 333 4.52 1.45 -7.77
CA GLY A 333 5.15 0.22 -7.29
C GLY A 333 4.46 -1.06 -7.79
N GLY A 334 4.73 -2.20 -7.15
CA GLY A 334 4.24 -3.51 -7.62
C GLY A 334 2.78 -3.85 -7.29
N LYS A 335 2.09 -3.07 -6.45
CA LYS A 335 0.74 -3.43 -5.94
C LYS A 335 -0.37 -2.46 -6.34
N GLY A 336 -0.09 -1.54 -7.25
CA GLY A 336 -0.99 -0.44 -7.59
C GLY A 336 -0.93 0.68 -6.55
N GLY A 337 -1.66 1.76 -6.84
CA GLY A 337 -1.44 3.06 -6.22
C GLY A 337 -2.69 3.81 -5.76
N GLY A 338 -2.45 4.93 -5.07
CA GLY A 338 -3.45 5.91 -4.68
C GLY A 338 -3.65 7.00 -5.74
N GLY A 339 -4.46 8.00 -5.38
CA GLY A 339 -4.72 9.19 -6.20
C GLY A 339 -3.82 10.37 -5.86
N ASP A 340 -2.56 10.13 -5.48
CA ASP A 340 -1.68 11.22 -5.00
C ASP A 340 -1.41 12.24 -6.11
N ALA A 341 -1.28 11.79 -7.37
CA ALA A 341 -1.09 12.68 -8.53
C ALA A 341 -2.27 13.64 -8.71
N SER A 342 -3.51 13.13 -8.67
CA SER A 342 -4.71 13.98 -8.71
C SER A 342 -4.77 14.91 -7.49
N SER A 343 -4.39 14.42 -6.31
CA SER A 343 -4.37 15.24 -5.09
C SER A 343 -3.36 16.39 -5.19
N ALA A 344 -2.26 16.22 -5.92
CA ALA A 344 -1.30 17.30 -6.17
C ALA A 344 -1.93 18.43 -6.99
N ALA A 345 -2.70 18.10 -8.02
CA ALA A 345 -3.44 19.09 -8.82
C ALA A 345 -4.56 19.75 -8.00
N ASP A 346 -5.30 18.99 -7.18
CA ASP A 346 -6.32 19.54 -6.27
C ASP A 346 -5.71 20.57 -5.30
N CYS A 347 -4.49 20.33 -4.80
CA CYS A 347 -3.80 21.28 -3.94
C CYS A 347 -3.46 22.58 -4.67
N ILE A 348 -3.17 22.54 -5.97
CA ILE A 348 -2.91 23.75 -6.77
C ILE A 348 -4.19 24.58 -6.86
N ASP A 349 -5.32 23.95 -7.19
CA ASP A 349 -6.62 24.61 -7.26
C ASP A 349 -6.98 25.28 -5.92
N VAL A 350 -6.89 24.54 -4.81
CA VAL A 350 -7.29 25.04 -3.50
C VAL A 350 -6.39 26.18 -2.99
N LEU A 351 -5.08 26.13 -3.27
CA LEU A 351 -4.12 27.10 -2.74
C LEU A 351 -3.96 28.35 -3.62
N TYR A 352 -3.97 28.18 -4.94
CA TYR A 352 -3.67 29.26 -5.89
C TYR A 352 -4.90 29.74 -6.69
N GLN A 353 -5.98 28.95 -6.73
CA GLN A 353 -7.26 29.27 -7.37
C GLN A 353 -7.09 29.83 -8.79
N PRO A 354 -6.42 29.10 -9.71
CA PRO A 354 -6.22 29.58 -11.07
C PRO A 354 -7.54 29.72 -11.82
N ASP A 355 -7.60 30.65 -12.78
CA ASP A 355 -8.80 30.81 -13.62
C ASP A 355 -9.05 29.56 -14.49
N ALA A 356 -7.96 28.87 -14.89
CA ALA A 356 -8.00 27.62 -15.63
C ALA A 356 -6.96 26.61 -15.12
N LEU A 357 -7.34 25.33 -15.04
CA LEU A 357 -6.45 24.24 -14.67
C LEU A 357 -6.76 22.98 -15.49
N ARG A 358 -5.73 22.24 -15.90
CA ARG A 358 -5.85 20.88 -16.43
C ARG A 358 -4.87 19.95 -15.71
N PHE A 359 -5.37 18.77 -15.33
CA PHE A 359 -4.61 17.62 -14.84
C PHE A 359 -4.78 16.44 -15.80
#